data_AF-A0A975GHJ3-F1
#
_entry.id   AF-A0A975GHJ3-F1
#
_cell.length_a   1.000
_cell.length_b   1.000
_cell.length_c   1.000
_cell.angle_alpha   90.00
_cell.angle_beta   90.00
_cell.angle_gamma   90.00
#
_symmetry.space_group_name_H-M   'P 1'
#
loop_
_entity.id
_entity.type
_entity.pdbx_description
1 polymer ?
#
loop_
_entity_poly.entity_id
_entity_poly.type
_entity_poly.pdbx_seq_one_letter_code
_entity_poly.pdbx_strand_id
1 'polypeptide(L)'
;MSFPKAIVKVIGADECPLYKVEDEFKLSNQSLLAPGGKPACLILVRDITQVMIKYECIETDSRYVFDCSGCSGLVRLELKKEPETDLLSRINQIPGDDIYAIASSLSHFSFFQIFDEKSINDLISVLRLNKYNKDEIILSKGEPGKNLYIIVSGRVEVLAGENIRIAVLGKGEIFGEMSLLSGEPVGATVKAMTPVSLLYLNGQYFKEILYKSPSIQIYITRMLARRIADTNIVRSREFASSITGNLSEIPPSELFQTLHFNQKTGVLILQMSEGLAAASFREGKLIRAKYKDKEDKEAFFEILKAKEGRFKFNNGLPAEETRTQEIGNFMKLLIQGSRNEDAPGHIDT
;
A
#
# COMPACT_ATOMS: atom_id res chain seq x y z
N MET A 1 28.56 8.48 13.54
CA MET A 1 29.39 8.75 12.34
C MET A 1 28.59 8.25 11.14
N SER A 2 28.30 9.14 10.19
CA SER A 2 27.52 8.79 8.98
C SER A 2 28.51 8.50 7.87
N PHE A 3 28.58 7.25 7.41
CA PHE A 3 29.52 6.87 6.34
C PHE A 3 29.15 7.61 5.04
N PRO A 4 30.14 8.16 4.31
CA PRO A 4 29.89 8.82 3.04
C PRO A 4 29.38 7.81 1.99
N LYS A 5 28.49 8.25 1.09
CA LYS A 5 28.06 7.42 -0.04
C LYS A 5 29.28 7.16 -0.95
N ALA A 6 29.54 5.89 -1.26
CA ALA A 6 30.69 5.51 -2.06
C ALA A 6 30.38 4.29 -2.92
N ILE A 7 31.05 4.22 -4.07
CA ILE A 7 30.99 3.09 -5.00
C ILE A 7 32.35 2.39 -4.95
N VAL A 8 32.33 1.08 -4.74
CA VAL A 8 33.51 0.22 -4.88
C VAL A 8 33.33 -0.61 -6.14
N LYS A 9 34.25 -0.48 -7.10
CA LYS A 9 34.19 -1.21 -8.36
C LYS A 9 35.32 -2.23 -8.45
N VAL A 10 35.02 -3.43 -8.92
CA VAL A 10 36.03 -4.44 -9.26
C VAL A 10 36.69 -4.05 -10.58
N ILE A 11 37.97 -3.68 -10.55
CA ILE A 11 38.76 -3.30 -11.73
C ILE A 11 39.74 -4.39 -12.16
N GLY A 12 39.91 -5.44 -11.36
CA GLY A 12 40.69 -6.64 -11.70
C GLY A 12 40.21 -7.83 -10.87
N ALA A 13 40.24 -9.03 -11.46
CA ALA A 13 39.88 -10.27 -10.77
C ALA A 13 40.74 -11.42 -11.30
N ASP A 14 41.39 -12.13 -10.39
CA ASP A 14 42.21 -13.31 -10.66
C ASP A 14 41.69 -14.47 -9.79
N GLU A 15 41.20 -15.53 -10.44
CA GLU A 15 40.62 -16.73 -9.81
C GLU A 15 39.55 -16.48 -8.70
N CYS A 16 38.88 -15.32 -8.70
CA CYS A 16 37.83 -15.02 -7.72
C CYS A 16 36.55 -15.81 -8.04
N PRO A 17 36.01 -16.62 -7.09
CA PRO A 17 34.83 -17.43 -7.35
C PRO A 17 33.51 -16.64 -7.33
N LEU A 18 33.51 -15.42 -6.78
CA LEU A 18 32.28 -14.67 -6.50
C LEU A 18 32.08 -13.41 -7.35
N TYR A 19 33.16 -12.74 -7.73
CA TYR A 19 33.08 -11.42 -8.38
C TYR A 19 33.96 -11.35 -9.62
N LYS A 20 33.52 -10.53 -10.58
CA LYS A 20 34.18 -10.31 -11.86
C LYS A 20 34.45 -8.82 -12.05
N VAL A 21 35.34 -8.48 -12.98
CA VAL A 21 35.58 -7.09 -13.40
C VAL A 21 34.24 -6.44 -13.79
N GLU A 22 34.07 -5.16 -13.45
CA GLU A 22 32.85 -4.35 -13.57
C GLU A 22 31.77 -4.60 -12.50
N ASP A 23 31.94 -5.54 -11.57
CA ASP A 23 31.02 -5.66 -10.42
C ASP A 23 31.13 -4.43 -9.50
N GLU A 24 29.98 -3.86 -9.10
CA GLU A 24 29.89 -2.66 -8.28
C GLU A 24 29.21 -2.93 -6.93
N PHE A 25 29.88 -2.54 -5.84
CA PHE A 25 29.32 -2.49 -4.50
C PHE A 25 28.90 -1.06 -4.17
N LYS A 26 27.72 -0.92 -3.58
CA LYS A 26 27.18 0.39 -3.17
C LYS A 26 27.19 0.51 -1.66
N LEU A 27 27.81 1.57 -1.15
CA LEU A 27 27.78 1.90 0.27
C LEU A 27 26.79 3.03 0.53
N SER A 28 25.81 2.80 1.39
CA SER A 28 24.84 3.82 1.81
C SER A 28 24.51 3.67 3.29
N ASN A 29 24.69 4.73 4.08
CA ASN A 29 24.21 4.87 5.46
C ASN A 29 24.38 3.58 6.31
N GLN A 30 25.60 3.02 6.35
CA GLN A 30 26.01 1.81 7.11
C GLN A 30 25.73 0.44 6.45
N SER A 31 25.20 0.41 5.22
CA SER A 31 24.97 -0.85 4.49
C SER A 31 25.84 -0.94 3.24
N LEU A 32 26.48 -2.10 3.04
CA LEU A 32 27.20 -2.47 1.82
C LEU A 32 26.34 -3.41 0.99
N LEU A 33 25.92 -2.98 -0.19
CA LEU A 33 25.11 -3.76 -1.11
C LEU A 33 26.02 -4.45 -2.14
N ALA A 34 25.94 -5.77 -2.20
CA ALA A 34 26.64 -6.57 -3.19
C ALA A 34 26.03 -6.42 -4.60
N PRO A 35 26.83 -6.55 -5.67
CA PRO A 35 26.35 -6.40 -7.04
C PRO A 35 25.32 -7.47 -7.40
N GLY A 36 24.21 -7.06 -8.02
CA GLY A 36 23.26 -7.96 -8.70
C GLY A 36 22.67 -9.09 -7.85
N GLY A 37 22.58 -8.93 -6.52
CA GLY A 37 22.06 -9.97 -5.62
C GLY A 37 23.02 -11.15 -5.38
N LYS A 38 24.30 -10.99 -5.75
CA LYS A 38 25.34 -11.99 -5.48
C LYS A 38 25.58 -12.18 -3.97
N PRO A 39 25.99 -13.38 -3.53
CA PRO A 39 26.29 -13.64 -2.12
C PRO A 39 27.45 -12.76 -1.64
N ALA A 40 27.34 -12.27 -0.40
CA ALA A 40 28.33 -11.39 0.19
C ALA A 40 29.57 -12.18 0.66
N CYS A 41 30.72 -11.93 0.03
CA CYS A 41 32.02 -12.38 0.53
C CYS A 41 32.41 -11.62 1.81
N LEU A 42 32.35 -12.27 2.97
CA LEU A 42 32.64 -11.63 4.25
C LEU A 42 34.09 -11.10 4.38
N ILE A 43 35.05 -11.72 3.68
CA ILE A 43 36.44 -11.22 3.60
C ILE A 43 36.46 -9.86 2.92
N LEU A 44 35.78 -9.75 1.77
CA LEU A 44 35.70 -8.51 1.01
C LEU A 44 34.95 -7.42 1.79
N VAL A 45 33.85 -7.78 2.46
CA VAL A 45 33.09 -6.84 3.31
C VAL A 45 33.98 -6.26 4.41
N ARG A 46 34.75 -7.10 5.10
CA ARG A 46 35.69 -6.67 6.13
C ARG A 46 36.74 -5.72 5.57
N ASP A 47 37.34 -6.07 4.44
CA ASP A 47 38.43 -5.29 3.85
C ASP A 47 37.94 -3.93 3.32
N ILE A 48 36.77 -3.90 2.68
CA ILE A 48 36.08 -2.66 2.30
C ILE A 48 35.80 -1.80 3.54
N THR A 49 35.31 -2.40 4.63
CA THR A 49 35.00 -1.69 5.88
C THR A 49 36.25 -1.07 6.52
N GLN A 50 37.38 -1.78 6.51
CA GLN A 50 38.66 -1.26 7.03
C GLN A 50 39.20 -0.10 6.19
N VAL A 51 39.06 -0.20 4.86
CA VAL A 51 39.43 0.89 3.94
C VAL A 51 38.54 2.11 4.17
N MET A 52 37.23 1.92 4.38
CA MET A 52 36.28 3.02 4.65
C MET A 52 36.62 3.80 5.92
N ILE A 53 37.04 3.13 7.00
CA ILE A 53 37.45 3.81 8.25
C ILE A 53 38.67 4.72 8.00
N LYS A 54 39.60 4.31 7.13
CA LYS A 54 40.75 5.15 6.74
C LYS A 54 40.37 6.26 5.77
N TYR A 55 39.33 6.05 4.98
CA TYR A 55 38.85 6.95 3.93
C TYR A 55 38.07 8.17 4.47
N GLU A 56 37.54 8.11 5.70
CA GLU A 56 36.90 9.25 6.39
C GLU A 56 37.89 10.40 6.70
N CYS A 57 39.21 10.14 6.69
CA CYS A 57 40.23 11.14 7.05
C CYS A 57 40.83 11.92 5.87
N ILE A 58 40.36 11.72 4.62
CA ILE A 58 40.99 12.29 3.41
C ILE A 58 40.04 13.28 2.72
N GLU A 59 40.48 14.53 2.58
CA GLU A 59 39.78 15.60 1.85
C GLU A 59 39.97 15.52 0.32
N THR A 60 38.87 15.75 -0.41
CA THR A 60 38.72 15.93 -1.87
C THR A 60 39.03 14.73 -2.80
N ASP A 61 38.03 14.41 -3.64
CA ASP A 61 37.99 13.70 -4.94
C ASP A 61 38.98 12.55 -5.26
N SER A 62 39.45 11.85 -4.23
CA SER A 62 40.54 10.87 -4.34
C SER A 62 40.03 9.46 -4.60
N ARG A 63 40.43 8.86 -5.72
CA ARG A 63 40.25 7.44 -6.02
C ARG A 63 41.21 6.63 -5.14
N TYR A 64 40.71 5.59 -4.48
CA TYR A 64 41.52 4.72 -3.64
C TYR A 64 41.48 3.29 -4.15
N VAL A 65 42.62 2.76 -4.56
CA VAL A 65 42.73 1.40 -5.11
C VAL A 65 43.32 0.48 -4.05
N PHE A 66 42.69 -0.67 -3.85
CA PHE A 66 43.19 -1.70 -2.94
C PHE A 66 42.86 -3.10 -3.43
N ASP A 67 43.68 -4.06 -3.00
CA ASP A 67 43.47 -5.47 -3.30
C ASP A 67 42.78 -6.13 -2.09
N CYS A 68 41.88 -7.09 -2.33
CA CYS A 68 41.28 -7.86 -1.24
C CYS A 68 42.31 -8.80 -0.60
N SER A 69 42.04 -9.27 0.63
CA SER A 69 42.96 -10.16 1.35
C SER A 69 43.01 -11.59 0.78
N GLY A 70 42.13 -11.95 -0.15
CA GLY A 70 42.09 -13.23 -0.89
C GLY A 70 41.75 -14.48 -0.06
N CYS A 71 40.69 -15.22 -0.42
CA CYS A 71 40.47 -16.59 0.10
C CYS A 71 41.09 -17.67 -0.78
N SER A 72 40.92 -17.53 -2.10
CA SER A 72 41.42 -18.45 -3.14
C SER A 72 41.69 -17.74 -4.47
N GLY A 73 41.52 -16.41 -4.51
CA GLY A 73 41.64 -15.54 -5.67
C GLY A 73 41.68 -14.09 -5.23
N LEU A 74 42.21 -13.19 -6.07
CA LEU A 74 42.46 -11.79 -5.76
C LEU A 74 41.56 -10.89 -6.59
N VAL A 75 40.93 -9.89 -5.97
CA VAL A 75 40.26 -8.81 -6.71
C VAL A 75 40.89 -7.47 -6.37
N ARG A 76 41.11 -6.66 -7.41
CA ARG A 76 41.56 -5.28 -7.31
C ARG A 76 40.34 -4.37 -7.40
N LEU A 77 40.20 -3.48 -6.43
CA LEU A 77 39.03 -2.66 -6.21
C LEU A 77 39.40 -1.19 -6.32
N GLU A 78 38.56 -0.41 -6.98
CA GLU A 78 38.62 1.05 -6.97
C GLU A 78 37.46 1.58 -6.13
N LEU A 79 37.77 2.24 -5.02
CA LEU A 79 36.82 2.99 -4.21
C LEU A 79 36.80 4.44 -4.71
N LYS A 80 35.60 4.92 -5.04
CA LYS A 80 35.34 6.31 -5.42
C LYS A 80 34.25 6.86 -4.52
N LYS A 81 34.49 8.03 -3.90
CA LYS A 81 33.38 8.81 -3.31
C LYS A 81 32.33 8.99 -4.38
N GLU A 82 31.08 8.69 -4.05
CA GLU A 82 30.00 9.14 -4.92
C GLU A 82 30.11 10.66 -4.91
N PRO A 83 30.29 11.33 -6.07
CA PRO A 83 30.32 12.77 -6.07
C PRO A 83 29.05 13.23 -5.39
N GLU A 84 29.15 14.13 -4.40
CA GLU A 84 28.01 14.93 -3.98
C GLU A 84 27.52 15.59 -5.25
N THR A 85 26.51 14.96 -5.83
CA THR A 85 26.06 15.29 -7.16
C THR A 85 25.26 16.53 -6.91
N ASP A 86 25.92 17.67 -7.12
CA ASP A 86 25.30 18.96 -7.12
C ASP A 86 24.19 18.91 -8.17
N LEU A 87 22.99 18.62 -7.69
CA LEU A 87 21.75 18.48 -8.45
C LEU A 87 21.53 19.73 -9.31
N LEU A 88 22.08 20.86 -8.88
CA LEU A 88 22.07 22.16 -9.56
C LEU A 88 22.66 22.11 -10.98
N SER A 89 23.63 21.24 -11.26
CA SER A 89 24.30 21.20 -12.57
C SER A 89 23.48 20.54 -13.69
N ARG A 90 22.40 19.80 -13.36
CA ARG A 90 21.48 19.19 -14.35
C ARG A 90 20.20 19.98 -14.59
N ILE A 91 20.03 21.13 -13.93
CA ILE A 91 18.77 21.91 -13.94
C ILE A 91 18.65 22.81 -15.18
N ASN A 92 19.74 23.07 -15.90
CA ASN A 92 19.78 24.10 -16.95
C ASN A 92 19.25 23.68 -18.35
N GLN A 93 18.44 22.63 -18.48
CA GLN A 93 17.86 22.26 -19.78
C GLN A 93 16.40 21.79 -19.73
N ILE A 94 15.54 22.44 -18.95
CA ILE A 94 14.09 22.19 -19.02
C ILE A 94 13.35 23.54 -19.06
N PRO A 95 12.53 23.80 -20.10
CA PRO A 95 11.86 25.09 -20.27
C PRO A 95 10.88 25.30 -19.10
N GLY A 96 11.15 26.31 -18.29
CA GLY A 96 10.41 26.62 -17.08
C GLY A 96 9.97 28.06 -17.10
N ASP A 97 8.77 28.32 -17.61
CA ASP A 97 8.10 29.61 -17.43
C ASP A 97 6.81 29.50 -16.60
N ASP A 98 6.20 28.31 -16.47
CA ASP A 98 4.94 28.13 -15.70
C ASP A 98 5.11 27.50 -14.30
N ILE A 99 6.21 26.77 -14.06
CA ILE A 99 6.36 25.97 -12.82
C ILE A 99 6.54 26.87 -11.60
N TYR A 100 7.29 27.97 -11.69
CA TYR A 100 7.53 28.88 -10.56
C TYR A 100 6.27 29.66 -10.13
N ALA A 101 5.38 30.02 -11.08
CA ALA A 101 4.09 30.65 -10.79
C ALA A 101 3.10 29.67 -10.14
N ILE A 102 3.08 28.42 -10.61
CA ILE A 102 2.30 27.35 -9.99
C ILE A 102 2.89 27.03 -8.61
N ALA A 103 4.21 27.00 -8.48
CA ALA A 103 4.94 26.65 -7.28
C ALA A 103 4.85 27.68 -6.15
N SER A 104 4.85 28.97 -6.46
CA SER A 104 4.53 30.01 -5.49
C SER A 104 3.11 29.86 -4.94
N SER A 105 2.17 29.37 -5.76
CA SER A 105 0.83 28.97 -5.31
C SER A 105 0.78 27.61 -4.59
N LEU A 106 1.86 26.80 -4.63
CA LEU A 106 1.94 25.51 -3.93
C LEU A 106 2.05 25.65 -2.42
N SER A 107 2.46 26.81 -1.91
CA SER A 107 2.48 27.14 -0.48
C SER A 107 1.11 26.95 0.22
N HIS A 108 0.00 27.01 -0.53
CA HIS A 108 -1.34 26.76 -0.01
C HIS A 108 -1.71 25.27 0.12
N PHE A 109 -0.89 24.38 -0.43
CA PHE A 109 -1.13 22.95 -0.39
C PHE A 109 -0.53 22.36 0.88
N SER A 110 -1.32 21.61 1.63
CA SER A 110 -0.92 21.07 2.94
C SER A 110 0.35 20.21 2.90
N PHE A 111 0.70 19.62 1.74
CA PHE A 111 1.96 18.89 1.54
C PHE A 111 3.19 19.82 1.55
N PHE A 112 3.09 21.02 0.99
CA PHE A 112 4.23 21.95 0.86
C PHE A 112 4.43 22.82 2.09
N GLN A 113 3.42 22.99 2.94
CA GLN A 113 3.49 23.78 4.18
C GLN A 113 4.44 23.22 5.24
N ILE A 114 4.96 22.01 5.03
CA ILE A 114 5.82 21.30 5.99
C ILE A 114 7.30 21.55 5.69
N PHE A 115 7.60 22.10 4.52
CA PHE A 115 8.95 22.40 4.07
C PHE A 115 9.31 23.83 4.45
N ASP A 116 10.57 24.06 4.83
CA ASP A 116 11.11 25.41 4.91
C ASP A 116 11.30 26.00 3.50
N GLU A 117 11.41 27.33 3.38
CA GLU A 117 11.51 28.00 2.07
C GLU A 117 12.65 27.46 1.21
N LYS A 118 13.76 27.06 1.84
CA LYS A 118 14.91 26.46 1.14
C LYS A 118 14.57 25.08 0.56
N SER A 119 13.96 24.20 1.34
CA SER A 119 13.56 22.86 0.88
C SER A 119 12.42 22.92 -0.14
N ILE A 120 11.55 23.94 -0.06
CA ILE A 120 10.54 24.21 -1.10
C ILE A 120 11.24 24.53 -2.42
N ASN A 121 12.22 25.44 -2.42
CA ASN A 121 12.95 25.80 -3.64
C ASN A 121 13.70 24.60 -4.25
N ASP A 122 14.36 23.80 -3.42
CA ASP A 122 15.03 22.56 -3.85
C ASP A 122 14.02 21.58 -4.46
N LEU A 123 12.85 21.40 -3.83
CA LEU A 123 11.78 20.55 -4.33
C LEU A 123 11.20 21.05 -5.66
N ILE A 124 10.95 22.36 -5.80
CA ILE A 124 10.44 22.97 -7.03
C ILE A 124 11.37 22.68 -8.21
N SER A 125 12.68 22.69 -7.96
CA SER A 125 13.70 22.47 -8.99
C SER A 125 13.67 21.05 -9.59
N VAL A 126 13.18 20.06 -8.82
CA VAL A 126 13.08 18.65 -9.24
C VAL A 126 11.65 18.25 -9.64
N LEU A 127 10.66 19.10 -9.40
CA LEU A 127 9.28 18.88 -9.84
C LEU A 127 9.14 19.10 -11.34
N ARG A 128 8.26 18.31 -11.97
CA ARG A 128 7.93 18.42 -13.38
C ARG A 128 6.42 18.48 -13.54
N LEU A 129 5.95 19.32 -14.46
CA LEU A 129 4.53 19.42 -14.80
C LEU A 129 4.20 18.43 -15.91
N ASN A 130 3.14 17.65 -15.74
CA ASN A 130 2.54 16.87 -16.81
C ASN A 130 1.03 17.09 -16.86
N LYS A 131 0.46 17.01 -18.07
CA LYS A 131 -0.98 17.18 -18.30
C LYS A 131 -1.53 15.90 -18.89
N TYR A 132 -2.72 15.52 -18.44
CA TYR A 132 -3.44 14.37 -18.98
C TYR A 132 -4.86 14.81 -19.36
N ASN A 133 -5.35 14.26 -20.45
CA ASN A 133 -6.73 14.38 -20.87
C ASN A 133 -7.64 13.49 -20.03
N LYS A 134 -8.95 13.74 -20.13
CA LYS A 134 -9.95 12.87 -19.53
C LYS A 134 -9.77 11.43 -20.04
N ASP A 135 -9.98 10.46 -19.15
CA ASP A 135 -9.93 9.01 -19.37
C ASP A 135 -8.52 8.43 -19.62
N GLU A 136 -7.46 9.25 -19.64
CA GLU A 136 -6.09 8.76 -19.71
C GLU A 136 -5.64 8.09 -18.41
N ILE A 137 -4.93 6.98 -18.54
CA ILE A 137 -4.34 6.23 -17.43
C ILE A 137 -3.00 6.90 -17.06
N ILE A 138 -2.86 7.24 -15.78
CA ILE A 138 -1.66 7.90 -15.23
C ILE A 138 -0.75 6.87 -14.57
N LEU A 139 -1.34 5.87 -13.90
CA LEU A 139 -0.65 4.73 -13.30
C LEU A 139 -1.46 3.46 -13.54
N SER A 140 -0.80 2.38 -13.93
CA SER A 140 -1.47 1.09 -14.12
C SER A 140 -1.14 0.14 -12.97
N LYS A 141 -2.14 -0.60 -12.49
CA LYS A 141 -1.93 -1.66 -11.50
C LYS A 141 -0.89 -2.68 -12.00
N GLY A 142 0.00 -3.09 -11.11
CA GLY A 142 1.05 -4.08 -11.38
C GLY A 142 2.34 -3.49 -12.00
N GLU A 143 2.33 -2.23 -12.42
CA GLU A 143 3.55 -1.58 -12.90
C GLU A 143 4.46 -1.16 -11.73
N PRO A 144 5.79 -1.04 -11.96
CA PRO A 144 6.68 -0.47 -10.97
C PRO A 144 6.30 0.97 -10.64
N GLY A 145 6.15 1.28 -9.35
CA GLY A 145 5.95 2.65 -8.88
C GLY A 145 7.21 3.49 -9.08
N LYS A 146 7.13 4.52 -9.92
CA LYS A 146 8.30 5.33 -10.29
C LYS A 146 8.27 6.76 -9.76
N ASN A 147 7.09 7.35 -9.61
CA ASN A 147 6.93 8.76 -9.30
C ASN A 147 5.83 8.99 -8.27
N LEU A 148 6.00 10.05 -7.48
CA LEU A 148 4.94 10.65 -6.69
C LEU A 148 4.26 11.72 -7.55
N TYR A 149 2.94 11.83 -7.48
CA TYR A 149 2.15 12.83 -8.18
C TYR A 149 1.38 13.71 -7.21
N ILE A 150 1.22 14.99 -7.58
CA ILE A 150 0.46 16.01 -6.85
C ILE A 150 -0.51 16.66 -7.81
N ILE A 151 -1.78 16.70 -7.46
CA ILE A 151 -2.83 17.22 -8.34
C ILE A 151 -2.89 18.74 -8.23
N VAL A 152 -2.54 19.46 -9.30
CA VAL A 152 -2.65 20.93 -9.36
C VAL A 152 -4.07 21.34 -9.74
N SER A 153 -4.67 20.62 -10.68
CA SER A 153 -6.03 20.86 -11.17
C SER A 153 -6.66 19.57 -11.72
N GLY A 154 -7.99 19.54 -11.73
CA GLY A 154 -8.78 18.40 -12.18
C GLY A 154 -9.02 17.34 -11.10
N ARG A 155 -9.50 16.16 -11.51
CA ARG A 155 -9.80 15.01 -10.65
C ARG A 155 -9.35 13.70 -11.29
N VAL A 156 -8.93 12.76 -10.44
CA VAL A 156 -8.58 11.39 -10.84
C VAL A 156 -9.40 10.38 -10.03
N GLU A 157 -9.64 9.21 -10.59
CA GLU A 157 -10.20 8.07 -9.88
C GLU A 157 -9.15 6.98 -9.69
N VAL A 158 -9.23 6.31 -8.55
CA VAL A 158 -8.37 5.17 -8.17
C VAL A 158 -9.21 3.90 -8.24
N LEU A 159 -8.78 2.93 -9.03
CA LEU A 159 -9.52 1.72 -9.40
C LEU A 159 -8.80 0.46 -8.91
N ALA A 160 -9.48 -0.38 -8.13
CA ALA A 160 -9.07 -1.74 -7.81
C ALA A 160 -9.59 -2.69 -8.90
N GLY A 161 -8.70 -3.19 -9.76
CA GLY A 161 -9.12 -4.03 -10.88
C GLY A 161 -9.87 -3.22 -11.95
N GLU A 162 -10.78 -3.84 -12.69
CA GLU A 162 -11.39 -3.21 -13.86
C GLU A 162 -12.48 -2.19 -13.54
N ASN A 163 -13.26 -2.37 -12.46
CA ASN A 163 -14.47 -1.54 -12.23
C ASN A 163 -14.74 -1.14 -10.78
N ILE A 164 -13.86 -1.45 -9.83
CA ILE A 164 -14.10 -1.08 -8.41
C ILE A 164 -13.40 0.25 -8.10
N ARG A 165 -14.16 1.34 -8.03
CA ARG A 165 -13.62 2.66 -7.66
C ARG A 165 -13.41 2.76 -6.15
N ILE A 166 -12.15 2.88 -5.74
CA ILE A 166 -11.73 2.95 -4.35
C ILE A 166 -11.82 4.40 -3.83
N ALA A 167 -11.40 5.36 -4.65
CA ALA A 167 -11.31 6.76 -4.27
C ALA A 167 -11.41 7.69 -5.47
N VAL A 168 -11.77 8.95 -5.21
CA VAL A 168 -11.64 10.07 -6.14
C VAL A 168 -10.75 11.10 -5.48
N LEU A 169 -9.67 11.49 -6.15
CA LEU A 169 -8.70 12.46 -5.64
C LEU A 169 -8.79 13.75 -6.46
N GLY A 170 -8.67 14.89 -5.78
CA GLY A 170 -8.76 16.23 -6.36
C GLY A 170 -7.56 17.11 -6.06
N LYS A 171 -7.70 18.40 -6.37
CA LYS A 171 -6.65 19.42 -6.19
C LYS A 171 -6.02 19.32 -4.80
N GLY A 172 -4.72 19.10 -4.81
CA GLY A 172 -3.82 19.09 -3.66
C GLY A 172 -3.63 17.77 -2.96
N GLU A 173 -4.34 16.74 -3.41
CA GLU A 173 -4.07 15.38 -2.99
C GLU A 173 -2.90 14.79 -3.78
N ILE A 174 -2.24 13.82 -3.15
CA ILE A 174 -1.07 13.13 -3.71
C ILE A 174 -1.39 11.67 -4.03
N PHE A 175 -0.73 11.08 -5.01
CA PHE A 175 -0.85 9.64 -5.29
C PHE A 175 0.44 9.05 -5.86
N GLY A 176 0.54 7.73 -5.88
CA GLY A 176 1.75 7.00 -6.29
C GLY A 176 2.78 6.82 -5.17
N GLU A 177 2.50 7.39 -3.98
CA GLU A 177 3.30 7.25 -2.77
C GLU A 177 3.35 5.81 -2.27
N MET A 178 2.25 5.06 -2.40
CA MET A 178 2.12 3.74 -1.81
C MET A 178 3.18 2.76 -2.32
N SER A 179 3.33 2.65 -3.64
CA SER A 179 4.35 1.79 -4.26
C SER A 179 5.78 2.25 -3.96
N LEU A 180 5.99 3.55 -3.75
CA LEU A 180 7.31 4.08 -3.40
C LEU A 180 7.69 3.77 -1.95
N LEU A 181 6.71 3.79 -1.05
CA LEU A 181 6.88 3.53 0.37
C LEU A 181 6.96 2.03 0.68
N SER A 182 6.08 1.22 0.08
CA SER A 182 6.05 -0.23 0.32
C SER A 182 7.14 -0.99 -0.43
N GLY A 183 7.62 -0.45 -1.56
CA GLY A 183 8.50 -1.18 -2.48
C GLY A 183 7.76 -2.18 -3.38
N GLU A 184 6.44 -2.30 -3.22
CA GLU A 184 5.59 -3.15 -4.04
C GLU A 184 5.19 -2.45 -5.36
N PRO A 185 4.77 -3.21 -6.38
CA PRO A 185 4.14 -2.65 -7.57
C PRO A 185 2.92 -1.78 -7.25
N VAL A 186 2.52 -0.95 -8.21
CA VAL A 186 1.32 -0.11 -8.11
C VAL A 186 0.10 -0.98 -7.81
N GLY A 187 -0.55 -0.75 -6.67
CA GLY A 187 -1.66 -1.59 -6.20
C GLY A 187 -3.01 -1.33 -6.88
N ALA A 188 -3.18 -0.15 -7.49
CA ALA A 188 -4.43 0.29 -8.10
C ALA A 188 -4.17 1.18 -9.32
N THR A 189 -5.05 1.09 -10.32
CA THR A 189 -4.97 1.93 -11.52
C THR A 189 -5.47 3.33 -11.20
N VAL A 190 -4.78 4.36 -11.66
CA VAL A 190 -5.20 5.77 -11.51
C VAL A 190 -5.51 6.35 -12.88
N LYS A 191 -6.71 6.86 -13.06
CA LYS A 191 -7.22 7.38 -14.34
C LYS A 191 -7.78 8.78 -14.17
N ALA A 192 -7.54 9.65 -15.15
CA ALA A 192 -8.07 11.01 -15.17
C ALA A 192 -9.60 11.04 -15.38
N MET A 193 -10.34 11.71 -14.50
CA MET A 193 -11.80 11.92 -14.67
C MET A 193 -12.15 13.20 -15.41
N THR A 194 -11.23 14.16 -15.40
CA THR A 194 -11.27 15.43 -16.13
C THR A 194 -9.91 15.66 -16.77
N PRO A 195 -9.72 16.68 -17.62
CA PRO A 195 -8.37 17.19 -17.87
C PRO A 195 -7.69 17.49 -16.52
N VAL A 196 -6.48 16.97 -16.33
CA VAL A 196 -5.71 17.11 -15.09
C VAL A 196 -4.33 17.67 -15.37
N SER A 197 -3.88 18.55 -14.49
CA SER A 197 -2.48 18.98 -14.43
C SER A 197 -1.86 18.45 -13.15
N LEU A 198 -0.74 17.74 -13.30
CA LEU A 198 -0.05 17.07 -12.22
C LEU A 198 1.38 17.60 -12.13
N LEU A 199 1.83 17.86 -10.91
CA LEU A 199 3.26 17.89 -10.63
C LEU A 199 3.70 16.48 -10.27
N TYR A 200 4.85 16.05 -10.77
CA TYR A 200 5.42 14.77 -10.38
C TYR A 200 6.87 14.90 -9.95
N LEU A 201 7.25 14.01 -9.03
CA LEU A 201 8.58 13.89 -8.45
C LEU A 201 9.07 12.45 -8.61
N ASN A 202 10.32 12.28 -9.04
CA ASN A 202 10.90 10.95 -9.13
C ASN A 202 10.98 10.28 -7.75
N GLY A 203 10.69 8.98 -7.70
CA GLY A 203 10.66 8.20 -6.48
C GLY A 203 11.99 8.17 -5.71
N GLN A 204 13.13 8.30 -6.39
CA GLN A 204 14.44 8.41 -5.74
C GLN A 204 14.53 9.71 -4.92
N TYR A 205 14.19 10.86 -5.53
CA TYR A 205 14.16 12.15 -4.82
C TYR A 205 13.15 12.16 -3.69
N PHE A 206 11.98 11.56 -3.90
CA PHE A 206 10.98 11.43 -2.85
C PHE A 206 11.51 10.66 -1.63
N LYS A 207 12.20 9.54 -1.85
CA LYS A 207 12.84 8.78 -0.76
C LYS A 207 13.90 9.62 -0.05
N GLU A 208 14.76 10.32 -0.79
CA GLU A 208 15.77 11.20 -0.19
C GLU A 208 15.17 12.31 0.66
N ILE A 209 14.09 12.93 0.21
CA ILE A 209 13.33 13.95 0.96
C ILE A 209 12.75 13.36 2.23
N LEU A 210 12.17 12.15 2.16
CA LEU A 210 11.66 11.47 3.35
C LEU A 210 12.78 11.22 4.36
N TYR A 211 13.95 10.73 3.93
CA TYR A 211 15.06 10.48 4.83
C TYR A 211 15.61 11.76 5.49
N LYS A 212 15.64 12.87 4.76
CA LYS A 212 16.18 14.14 5.26
C LYS A 212 15.21 14.90 6.17
N SER A 213 13.90 14.66 6.06
CA SER A 213 12.88 15.42 6.79
C SER A 213 11.84 14.54 7.49
N PRO A 214 12.05 14.25 8.80
CA PRO A 214 11.09 13.51 9.62
C PRO A 214 9.67 14.11 9.64
N SER A 215 9.55 15.43 9.52
CA SER A 215 8.26 16.14 9.48
C SER A 215 7.38 15.67 8.32
N ILE A 216 7.98 15.40 7.16
CA ILE A 216 7.28 14.90 5.96
C ILE A 216 6.82 13.45 6.18
N GLN A 217 7.67 12.62 6.78
CA GLN A 217 7.31 11.23 7.11
C GLN A 217 6.06 11.18 8.01
N ILE A 218 6.00 12.04 9.02
CA ILE A 218 4.85 12.15 9.93
C ILE A 218 3.60 12.60 9.17
N TYR A 219 3.72 13.58 8.28
CA TYR A 219 2.59 14.04 7.49
C TYR A 219 2.03 12.95 6.58
N ILE A 220 2.90 12.27 5.82
CA ILE A 220 2.47 11.20 4.91
C ILE A 220 1.84 10.07 5.71
N THR A 221 2.43 9.67 6.83
CA THR A 221 1.85 8.67 7.73
C THR A 221 0.45 9.07 8.18
N ARG A 222 0.24 10.32 8.61
CA ARG A 222 -1.09 10.82 9.02
C ARG A 222 -2.08 10.85 7.86
N MET A 223 -1.64 11.26 6.68
CA MET A 223 -2.46 11.29 5.47
C MET A 223 -2.90 9.88 5.05
N LEU A 224 -1.99 8.91 5.07
CA LEU A 224 -2.29 7.49 4.82
C LEU A 224 -3.25 6.91 5.88
N ALA A 225 -3.01 7.21 7.16
CA ALA A 225 -3.91 6.79 8.24
C ALA A 225 -5.33 7.33 8.04
N ARG A 226 -5.46 8.60 7.61
CA ARG A 226 -6.76 9.20 7.28
C ARG A 226 -7.41 8.52 6.08
N ARG A 227 -6.66 8.24 5.01
CA ARG A 227 -7.17 7.50 3.85
C ARG A 227 -7.70 6.11 4.22
N ILE A 228 -7.00 5.39 5.10
CA ILE A 228 -7.45 4.09 5.61
C ILE A 228 -8.74 4.28 6.41
N ALA A 229 -8.80 5.28 7.30
CA ALA A 229 -10.00 5.56 8.08
C ALA A 229 -11.19 5.91 7.17
N ASP A 230 -11.01 6.77 6.16
CA ASP A 230 -12.05 7.17 5.21
C ASP A 230 -12.50 5.97 4.35
N THR A 231 -11.58 5.13 3.89
CA THR A 231 -11.91 3.89 3.14
C THR A 231 -12.69 2.91 4.02
N ASN A 232 -12.30 2.77 5.29
CA ASN A 232 -13.05 1.95 6.26
C ASN A 232 -14.43 2.55 6.52
N ILE A 233 -14.58 3.88 6.59
CA ILE A 233 -15.88 4.56 6.74
C ILE A 233 -16.74 4.37 5.50
N VAL A 234 -16.19 4.42 4.29
CA VAL A 234 -16.93 4.18 3.05
C VAL A 234 -17.42 2.72 2.99
N ARG A 235 -16.57 1.75 3.34
CA ARG A 235 -17.02 0.36 3.57
C ARG A 235 -18.12 0.30 4.62
N SER A 236 -17.93 0.97 5.78
CA SER A 236 -18.91 1.02 6.88
C SER A 236 -20.25 1.68 6.49
N ARG A 237 -20.25 2.61 5.54
CA ARG A 237 -21.43 3.33 5.04
C ARG A 237 -22.15 2.57 3.92
N GLU A 238 -21.43 1.82 3.07
CA GLU A 238 -22.05 0.81 2.20
C GLU A 238 -22.74 -0.29 3.02
N PHE A 239 -22.21 -0.61 4.20
CA PHE A 239 -22.88 -1.46 5.20
C PHE A 239 -24.12 -0.84 5.87
N ALA A 240 -24.44 0.44 5.66
CA ALA A 240 -25.40 1.18 6.49
C ALA A 240 -26.82 1.37 5.90
N SER A 241 -27.08 1.12 4.61
CA SER A 241 -28.41 1.42 4.02
C SER A 241 -29.23 0.18 3.64
N SER A 242 -28.62 -0.82 3.00
CA SER A 242 -29.16 -2.17 2.81
C SER A 242 -28.05 -3.02 2.18
N ILE A 243 -27.66 -4.12 2.82
CA ILE A 243 -26.57 -4.96 2.32
C ILE A 243 -27.18 -5.94 1.32
N THR A 244 -26.72 -6.00 0.07
CA THR A 244 -27.13 -7.05 -0.89
C THR A 244 -25.91 -7.70 -1.51
N GLY A 245 -25.92 -9.03 -1.68
CA GLY A 245 -24.79 -9.75 -2.28
C GLY A 245 -25.09 -11.21 -2.58
N ASN A 246 -24.05 -11.97 -2.93
CA ASN A 246 -24.12 -13.40 -3.24
C ASN A 246 -23.47 -14.24 -2.14
N LEU A 247 -24.10 -15.37 -1.77
CA LEU A 247 -23.59 -16.29 -0.76
C LEU A 247 -22.34 -17.06 -1.19
N SER A 248 -22.06 -17.12 -2.49
CA SER A 248 -20.81 -17.70 -3.00
C SER A 248 -19.59 -16.80 -2.72
N GLU A 249 -19.80 -15.50 -2.50
CA GLU A 249 -18.75 -14.53 -2.21
C GLU A 249 -18.55 -14.32 -0.72
N ILE A 250 -19.67 -14.25 0.03
CA ILE A 250 -19.67 -14.08 1.48
C ILE A 250 -20.59 -15.15 2.07
N PRO A 251 -20.05 -16.23 2.65
CA PRO A 251 -20.86 -17.31 3.18
C PRO A 251 -21.70 -16.84 4.40
N PRO A 252 -22.80 -17.54 4.72
CA PRO A 252 -23.69 -17.16 5.82
C PRO A 252 -22.99 -17.00 7.18
N SER A 253 -21.96 -17.81 7.47
CA SER A 253 -21.18 -17.72 8.70
C SER A 253 -20.47 -16.36 8.83
N GLU A 254 -19.84 -15.88 7.76
CA GLU A 254 -19.18 -14.57 7.70
C GLU A 254 -20.18 -13.42 7.74
N LEU A 255 -21.33 -13.57 7.06
CA LEU A 255 -22.42 -12.59 7.13
C LEU A 255 -22.92 -12.41 8.57
N PHE A 256 -23.20 -13.52 9.25
CA PHE A 256 -23.67 -13.48 10.63
C PHE A 256 -22.62 -12.89 11.57
N GLN A 257 -21.35 -13.26 11.44
CA GLN A 257 -20.26 -12.64 12.21
C GLN A 257 -20.17 -11.13 11.96
N THR A 258 -20.27 -10.71 10.70
CA THR A 258 -20.21 -9.31 10.32
C THR A 258 -21.37 -8.52 10.95
N LEU A 259 -22.61 -9.03 10.89
CA LEU A 259 -23.77 -8.39 11.52
C LEU A 259 -23.61 -8.31 13.04
N HIS A 260 -23.03 -9.35 13.65
CA HIS A 260 -22.77 -9.39 15.09
C HIS A 260 -21.73 -8.36 15.54
N PHE A 261 -20.52 -8.38 14.94
CA PHE A 261 -19.44 -7.48 15.32
C PHE A 261 -19.79 -6.01 15.07
N ASN A 262 -20.60 -5.73 14.06
CA ASN A 262 -21.06 -4.38 13.74
C ASN A 262 -22.35 -3.98 14.47
N GLN A 263 -22.82 -4.79 15.44
CA GLN A 263 -24.00 -4.51 16.28
C GLN A 263 -25.25 -4.11 15.48
N LYS A 264 -25.48 -4.75 14.33
CA LYS A 264 -26.57 -4.37 13.40
C LYS A 264 -27.94 -4.75 13.96
N THR A 265 -28.94 -3.93 13.66
CA THR A 265 -30.36 -4.17 13.97
C THR A 265 -31.17 -4.18 12.68
N GLY A 266 -31.82 -5.30 12.37
CA GLY A 266 -32.55 -5.49 11.11
C GLY A 266 -32.78 -6.94 10.73
N VAL A 267 -33.30 -7.17 9.53
CA VAL A 267 -33.65 -8.49 9.02
C VAL A 267 -32.77 -8.84 7.82
N LEU A 268 -32.02 -9.94 7.94
CA LEU A 268 -31.32 -10.58 6.83
C LEU A 268 -32.28 -11.55 6.12
N ILE A 269 -32.51 -11.34 4.83
CA ILE A 269 -33.27 -12.22 3.96
C ILE A 269 -32.28 -12.94 3.04
N LEU A 270 -32.35 -14.26 2.96
CA LEU A 270 -31.53 -15.07 2.06
C LEU A 270 -32.43 -15.81 1.08
N GLN A 271 -32.21 -15.64 -0.20
CA GLN A 271 -32.86 -16.39 -1.27
C GLN A 271 -31.94 -17.54 -1.66
N MET A 272 -32.31 -18.74 -1.20
CA MET A 272 -31.60 -19.99 -1.45
C MET A 272 -32.36 -20.82 -2.49
N SER A 273 -31.73 -21.89 -2.98
CA SER A 273 -32.31 -22.80 -3.99
C SER A 273 -33.65 -23.42 -3.58
N GLU A 274 -33.84 -23.68 -2.29
CA GLU A 274 -35.03 -24.37 -1.75
C GLU A 274 -35.98 -23.43 -0.98
N GLY A 275 -35.84 -22.12 -1.15
CA GLY A 275 -36.77 -21.12 -0.59
C GLY A 275 -36.10 -19.89 0.01
N LEU A 276 -36.92 -19.08 0.68
CA LEU A 276 -36.47 -17.89 1.40
C LEU A 276 -36.17 -18.25 2.87
N ALA A 277 -34.99 -17.84 3.34
CA ALA A 277 -34.64 -17.82 4.74
C ALA A 277 -34.65 -16.38 5.28
N ALA A 278 -34.90 -16.23 6.57
CA ALA A 278 -34.83 -14.95 7.26
C ALA A 278 -34.11 -15.09 8.60
N ALA A 279 -33.32 -14.09 8.97
CA ALA A 279 -32.67 -14.01 10.27
C ALA A 279 -32.71 -12.56 10.79
N SER A 280 -33.25 -12.37 11.98
CA SER A 280 -33.44 -11.05 12.60
C SER A 280 -32.38 -10.80 13.66
N PHE A 281 -31.80 -9.61 13.61
CA PHE A 281 -30.73 -9.14 14.49
C PHE A 281 -31.17 -7.92 15.28
N ARG A 282 -30.81 -7.86 16.56
CA ARG A 282 -30.94 -6.68 17.42
C ARG A 282 -29.61 -6.42 18.11
N GLU A 283 -28.99 -5.29 17.82
CA GLU A 283 -27.69 -4.89 18.35
C GLU A 283 -26.62 -5.99 18.13
N GLY A 284 -26.65 -6.62 16.95
CA GLY A 284 -25.75 -7.71 16.57
C GLY A 284 -26.11 -9.07 17.17
N LYS A 285 -27.18 -9.17 17.96
CA LYS A 285 -27.62 -10.43 18.56
C LYS A 285 -28.72 -11.06 17.72
N LEU A 286 -28.61 -12.37 17.47
CA LEU A 286 -29.61 -13.12 16.74
C LEU A 286 -30.84 -13.36 17.62
N ILE A 287 -31.97 -12.80 17.21
CA ILE A 287 -33.25 -12.87 17.96
C ILE A 287 -34.28 -13.79 17.30
N ARG A 288 -34.14 -14.04 15.99
CA ARG A 288 -35.03 -14.96 15.26
C ARG A 288 -34.32 -15.52 14.04
N ALA A 289 -34.59 -16.77 13.69
CA ALA A 289 -34.28 -17.31 12.37
C ALA A 289 -35.42 -18.18 11.86
N LYS A 290 -35.64 -18.21 10.54
CA LYS A 290 -36.66 -19.02 9.91
C LYS A 290 -36.20 -19.50 8.55
N TYR A 291 -36.37 -20.79 8.29
CA TYR A 291 -36.09 -21.37 6.99
C TYR A 291 -36.95 -22.64 6.82
N LYS A 292 -37.79 -22.67 5.78
CA LYS A 292 -38.82 -23.71 5.60
C LYS A 292 -39.72 -23.81 6.86
N ASP A 293 -39.91 -25.02 7.36
CA ASP A 293 -40.69 -25.31 8.58
C ASP A 293 -39.85 -25.24 9.86
N LYS A 294 -38.56 -24.89 9.76
CA LYS A 294 -37.65 -24.78 10.90
C LYS A 294 -37.62 -23.35 11.42
N GLU A 295 -37.51 -23.22 12.73
CA GLU A 295 -37.40 -21.93 13.44
C GLU A 295 -36.15 -21.89 14.33
N ASP A 296 -35.67 -20.69 14.59
CA ASP A 296 -34.58 -20.31 15.47
C ASP A 296 -33.29 -21.14 15.28
N LYS A 297 -32.87 -21.93 16.28
CA LYS A 297 -31.58 -22.65 16.23
C LYS A 297 -31.51 -23.61 15.05
N GLU A 298 -32.60 -24.33 14.80
CA GLU A 298 -32.66 -25.31 13.72
C GLU A 298 -32.61 -24.63 12.36
N ALA A 299 -33.33 -23.52 12.20
CA ALA A 299 -33.25 -22.69 10.99
C ALA A 299 -31.84 -22.11 10.81
N PHE A 300 -31.24 -21.58 11.87
CA PHE A 300 -29.90 -20.99 11.84
C PHE A 300 -28.84 -21.99 11.35
N PHE A 301 -28.83 -23.21 11.87
CA PHE A 301 -27.88 -24.24 11.44
C PHE A 301 -28.08 -24.68 9.99
N GLU A 302 -29.30 -24.65 9.49
CA GLU A 302 -29.58 -24.99 8.09
C GLU A 302 -29.18 -23.86 7.14
N ILE A 303 -29.37 -22.60 7.57
CA ILE A 303 -28.93 -21.43 6.81
C ILE A 303 -27.41 -21.43 6.67
N LEU A 304 -26.66 -21.83 7.71
CA LEU A 304 -25.20 -21.90 7.67
C LEU A 304 -24.66 -22.82 6.58
N LYS A 305 -25.40 -23.88 6.23
CA LYS A 305 -25.00 -24.84 5.18
C LYS A 305 -25.12 -24.30 3.76
N ALA A 306 -25.74 -23.12 3.57
CA ALA A 306 -25.97 -22.55 2.25
C ALA A 306 -24.66 -22.09 1.59
N LYS A 307 -24.41 -22.55 0.35
CA LYS A 307 -23.22 -22.17 -0.44
C LYS A 307 -23.53 -21.23 -1.60
N GLU A 308 -24.79 -21.20 -2.03
CA GLU A 308 -25.25 -20.41 -3.17
C GLU A 308 -26.57 -19.71 -2.82
N GLY A 309 -26.77 -18.52 -3.40
CA GLY A 309 -27.98 -17.74 -3.20
C GLY A 309 -27.68 -16.24 -3.14
N ARG A 310 -28.74 -15.44 -2.99
CA ARG A 310 -28.61 -13.99 -2.80
C ARG A 310 -29.07 -13.60 -1.42
N PHE A 311 -28.47 -12.57 -0.84
CA PHE A 311 -28.93 -12.05 0.44
C PHE A 311 -29.24 -10.56 0.36
N LYS A 312 -30.12 -10.12 1.26
CA LYS A 312 -30.46 -8.72 1.48
C LYS A 312 -30.65 -8.45 2.97
N PHE A 313 -29.95 -7.46 3.52
CA PHE A 313 -30.20 -6.96 4.87
C PHE A 313 -31.03 -5.67 4.81
N ASN A 314 -32.17 -5.69 5.49
CA ASN A 314 -33.04 -4.53 5.67
C ASN A 314 -32.85 -3.98 7.08
N ASN A 315 -32.60 -2.67 7.19
CA ASN A 315 -32.50 -2.02 8.49
C ASN A 315 -33.86 -1.92 9.18
N GLY A 316 -33.84 -2.03 10.51
CA GLY A 316 -35.05 -1.95 11.32
C GLY A 316 -35.74 -3.29 11.48
N LEU A 317 -36.34 -3.48 12.65
CA LEU A 317 -37.10 -4.68 12.98
C LEU A 317 -38.59 -4.39 12.86
N PRO A 318 -39.40 -5.37 12.44
CA PRO A 318 -40.85 -5.30 12.62
C PRO A 318 -41.20 -5.03 14.09
N ALA A 319 -42.29 -4.28 14.34
CA ALA A 319 -42.70 -3.92 15.70
C ALA A 319 -42.91 -5.16 16.60
N GLU A 320 -43.36 -6.26 16.02
CA GLU A 320 -43.58 -7.55 16.68
C GLU A 320 -42.28 -8.20 17.18
N GLU A 321 -41.14 -7.95 16.52
CA GLU A 321 -39.85 -8.57 16.86
C GLU A 321 -38.99 -7.71 17.79
N THR A 322 -39.46 -6.50 18.10
CA THR A 322 -38.72 -5.55 18.94
C THR A 322 -38.52 -6.07 20.37
N ARG A 323 -39.40 -6.95 20.85
CA ARG A 323 -39.38 -7.52 22.22
C ARG A 323 -38.98 -9.01 22.28
N THR A 324 -38.62 -9.62 21.16
CA THR A 324 -38.22 -11.03 21.11
C THR A 324 -36.95 -11.28 21.90
N GLN A 325 -36.86 -12.41 22.60
CA GLN A 325 -35.66 -12.81 23.33
C GLN A 325 -34.59 -13.34 22.38
N GLU A 326 -33.33 -13.28 22.81
CA GLU A 326 -32.20 -13.79 22.04
C GLU A 326 -32.23 -15.33 22.00
N ILE A 327 -31.92 -15.92 20.85
CA ILE A 327 -31.95 -17.40 20.65
C ILE A 327 -30.89 -18.11 21.53
N GLY A 328 -29.85 -17.39 21.94
CA GLY A 328 -28.80 -17.86 22.83
C GLY A 328 -27.49 -17.09 22.62
N ASN A 329 -26.40 -17.57 23.22
CA ASN A 329 -25.08 -17.00 23.00
C ASN A 329 -24.64 -17.25 21.54
N PHE A 330 -24.61 -16.17 20.76
CA PHE A 330 -24.35 -16.19 19.33
C PHE A 330 -23.01 -16.86 18.96
N MET A 331 -21.93 -16.57 19.69
CA MET A 331 -20.62 -17.18 19.41
C MET A 331 -20.63 -18.68 19.67
N LYS A 332 -21.37 -19.14 20.68
CA LYS A 332 -21.55 -20.59 20.95
C LYS A 332 -22.31 -21.27 19.81
N LEU A 333 -23.36 -20.63 19.29
CA LEU A 333 -24.14 -21.15 18.16
C LEU A 333 -23.31 -21.23 16.88
N LEU A 334 -22.51 -20.20 16.56
CA LEU A 334 -21.63 -20.25 15.38
C LEU A 334 -20.61 -21.38 15.46
N ILE A 335 -19.94 -21.55 16.61
CA ILE A 335 -18.95 -22.63 16.78
C ILE A 335 -19.60 -24.01 16.63
N GLN A 336 -20.84 -24.19 17.12
CA GLN A 336 -21.60 -25.43 16.95
C GLN A 336 -22.02 -25.65 15.49
N GLY A 337 -22.41 -24.59 14.79
CA GLY A 337 -22.83 -24.65 13.39
C GLY A 337 -21.68 -24.98 12.45
N SER A 338 -20.55 -24.28 12.58
CA SER A 338 -19.38 -24.49 11.72
C SER A 338 -18.73 -25.86 11.91
N ARG A 339 -18.81 -26.47 13.09
CA ARG A 339 -18.34 -27.86 13.30
C ARG A 339 -19.19 -28.91 12.58
N ASN A 340 -20.46 -28.62 12.32
CA ASN A 340 -21.37 -29.49 11.59
C ASN A 340 -21.26 -29.32 10.06
N GLU A 341 -20.50 -28.33 9.57
CA GLU A 341 -20.19 -28.17 8.14
C GLU A 341 -19.14 -29.19 7.66
N ASP A 342 -18.29 -29.69 8.58
CA ASP A 342 -17.18 -30.62 8.30
C ASP A 342 -17.54 -32.11 8.49
N ALA A 343 -18.76 -32.45 8.90
CA ALA A 343 -19.17 -33.84 9.10
C ALA A 343 -19.69 -34.44 7.78
N PRO A 344 -19.01 -35.43 7.15
CA PRO A 344 -19.58 -36.15 6.03
C PRO A 344 -20.84 -36.87 6.48
N GLY A 345 -21.93 -36.71 5.72
CA GLY A 345 -23.23 -37.30 6.04
C GLY A 345 -23.12 -38.78 6.32
N HIS A 346 -23.45 -39.18 7.56
CA HIS A 346 -23.76 -40.57 7.86
C HIS A 346 -25.02 -40.94 7.07
N ILE A 347 -24.82 -41.81 6.07
CA ILE A 347 -25.88 -42.61 5.48
C ILE A 347 -26.13 -43.73 6.50
N ASP A 348 -27.21 -43.63 7.25
CA ASP A 348 -27.73 -44.75 8.03
C ASP A 348 -28.49 -45.70 7.08
N THR A 349 -28.03 -46.95 7.03
CA THR A 349 -28.82 -48.13 6.62
C THR A 349 -29.21 -48.93 7.84
#